data_AF-A0A926ZJX4-F1
#
_entry.id   AF-A0A926ZJX4-F1
#
_cell.length_a   1.000
_cell.length_b   1.000
_cell.length_c   1.000
_cell.angle_alpha   90.00
_cell.angle_beta   90.00
_cell.angle_gamma   90.00
#
_symmetry.space_group_name_H-M   'P 1'
#
loop_
_entity.id
_entity.type
_entity.pdbx_description
1 polymer ?
#
loop_
_entity_poly.entity_id
_entity_poly.type
_entity_poly.pdbx_seq_one_letter_code
_entity_poly.pdbx_strand_id
1 'polypeptide(L)'
;MEKKPASIIEQIPPDDWDKTPASVKKMVELMAQRIEILEKQAIELVEAQQQLVEKVNKTSKNSSSPPSSDPPGFSHKSKKKTGKKRGGQPGHEGQSRDLYPIEKCTTVIEHHPVRCSSCGVKVNLLLLYFQKLNEECK
;
A
#
# COMPACT_ATOMS: atom_id res chain seq x y z
N MET A 1 -8.67 39.09 -25.44
CA MET A 1 -8.14 38.26 -26.53
C MET A 1 -9.20 37.19 -26.80
N GLU A 2 -10.15 37.52 -27.66
CA GLU A 2 -11.23 36.62 -28.04
C GLU A 2 -10.63 35.41 -28.76
N LYS A 3 -10.82 34.23 -28.17
CA LYS A 3 -10.39 32.99 -28.81
C LYS A 3 -11.34 32.73 -29.97
N LYS A 4 -10.83 32.92 -31.18
CA LYS A 4 -11.46 32.54 -32.45
C LYS A 4 -11.97 31.09 -32.32
N PRO A 5 -13.28 30.80 -32.41
CA PRO A 5 -13.77 29.43 -32.42
C PRO A 5 -13.38 28.80 -33.76
N ALA A 6 -12.20 28.20 -33.79
CA ALA A 6 -11.67 27.54 -34.97
C ALA A 6 -12.37 26.19 -35.16
N SER A 7 -13.12 26.04 -36.26
CA SER A 7 -13.01 24.90 -37.20
C SER A 7 -14.28 24.71 -38.06
N ILE A 8 -15.48 24.96 -37.54
CA ILE A 8 -16.71 24.56 -38.23
C ILE A 8 -17.28 25.67 -39.13
N ILE A 9 -17.20 26.92 -38.70
CA ILE A 9 -17.80 28.07 -39.43
C ILE A 9 -17.00 28.38 -40.72
N GLU A 10 -15.69 28.13 -40.74
CA GLU A 10 -14.83 28.32 -41.92
C GLU A 10 -15.12 27.32 -43.07
N GLN A 11 -15.91 26.28 -42.81
CA GLN A 11 -16.32 25.30 -43.82
C GLN A 11 -17.59 25.73 -44.59
N ILE A 12 -18.25 26.80 -44.14
CA ILE A 12 -19.44 27.34 -44.79
C ILE A 12 -19.00 28.50 -45.70
N PRO A 13 -19.34 28.47 -47.01
CA PRO A 13 -19.09 29.61 -47.89
C PRO A 13 -19.68 30.91 -47.30
N PRO A 14 -18.95 32.04 -47.31
CA PRO A 14 -19.42 33.28 -46.71
C PRO A 14 -20.77 33.75 -47.25
N ASP A 15 -21.01 33.52 -48.54
CA ASP A 15 -22.25 33.88 -49.25
C ASP A 15 -23.47 33.09 -48.75
N ASP A 16 -23.27 31.86 -48.29
CA ASP A 16 -24.32 31.02 -47.71
C ASP A 16 -24.59 31.40 -46.26
N TRP A 17 -23.54 31.77 -45.52
CA TRP A 17 -23.67 32.27 -44.16
C TRP A 17 -24.43 33.61 -44.12
N ASP A 18 -24.18 34.52 -45.05
CA ASP A 18 -24.85 35.81 -45.10
C ASP A 18 -26.37 35.68 -45.36
N LYS A 19 -26.78 34.71 -46.18
CA LYS A 19 -28.20 34.38 -46.46
C LYS A 19 -28.90 33.63 -45.33
N THR A 20 -28.17 33.17 -44.32
CA THR A 20 -28.73 32.36 -43.24
C THR A 20 -29.59 33.22 -42.30
N PRO A 21 -30.83 32.81 -41.96
CA PRO A 21 -31.69 33.54 -41.01
C PRO A 21 -31.05 33.72 -39.63
N ALA A 22 -31.31 34.85 -38.97
CA ALA A 22 -30.73 35.18 -37.67
C ALA A 22 -31.00 34.13 -36.57
N SER A 23 -32.18 33.48 -36.60
CA SER A 23 -32.53 32.39 -35.69
C SER A 23 -31.62 31.18 -35.83
N VAL A 24 -31.26 30.82 -37.06
CA VAL A 24 -30.37 29.69 -37.36
C VAL A 24 -28.93 30.03 -36.96
N LYS A 25 -28.44 31.24 -37.26
CA LYS A 25 -27.12 31.72 -36.81
C LYS A 25 -26.96 31.59 -35.30
N LYS A 26 -27.97 32.06 -34.55
CA LYS A 26 -27.99 31.98 -33.08
C LYS A 26 -28.00 30.54 -32.56
N MET A 27 -28.72 29.63 -33.23
CA MET A 27 -28.71 28.21 -32.88
C MET A 27 -27.32 27.58 -33.10
N VAL A 28 -26.67 27.90 -34.22
CA VAL A 28 -25.32 27.40 -34.55
C VAL A 28 -24.30 27.91 -33.54
N GLU A 29 -24.37 29.18 -33.13
CA GLU A 29 -23.51 29.74 -32.09
C GLU A 29 -23.71 29.03 -30.74
N LEU A 30 -24.95 28.77 -30.34
CA LEU A 30 -25.27 28.03 -29.12
C LEU A 30 -24.76 26.58 -29.17
N MET A 31 -24.89 25.92 -30.33
CA MET A 31 -24.35 24.59 -30.54
C MET A 31 -22.83 24.58 -30.47
N ALA A 32 -22.16 25.56 -31.09
CA ALA A 32 -20.70 25.70 -31.03
C ALA A 32 -20.20 25.88 -29.60
N GLN A 33 -20.86 26.73 -28.81
CA GLN A 33 -20.57 26.89 -27.39
C GLN A 33 -20.77 25.59 -26.61
N ARG A 34 -21.85 24.85 -26.91
CA ARG A 34 -22.12 23.58 -26.25
C ARG A 34 -21.07 22.52 -26.59
N ILE A 35 -20.62 22.47 -27.84
CA ILE A 35 -19.54 21.57 -28.28
C ILE A 35 -18.25 21.89 -27.53
N GLU A 36 -17.84 23.15 -27.45
CA GLU A 36 -16.62 23.55 -26.74
C GLU A 36 -16.66 23.15 -25.26
N ILE A 37 -17.81 23.29 -24.61
CA ILE A 37 -18.00 22.84 -23.22
C ILE A 37 -17.88 21.32 -23.10
N LEU A 38 -18.53 20.57 -24.00
CA LEU A 38 -18.50 19.11 -23.98
C LEU A 38 -17.09 18.57 -24.27
N GLU A 39 -16.36 19.18 -25.18
CA GLU A 39 -14.97 18.81 -25.48
C GLU A 39 -14.06 19.03 -24.27
N LYS A 40 -14.20 20.15 -23.55
CA LYS A 40 -13.46 20.39 -22.30
C LYS A 40 -13.79 19.34 -21.24
N GLN A 41 -15.08 19.03 -21.05
CA GLN A 41 -15.50 18.01 -20.10
C GLN A 41 -14.97 16.62 -20.47
N ALA A 42 -14.95 16.29 -21.76
CA ALA A 42 -14.39 15.02 -22.24
C ALA A 42 -12.90 14.91 -21.92
N ILE A 43 -12.12 15.97 -22.13
CA ILE A 43 -10.69 16.02 -21.79
C ILE A 43 -10.49 15.80 -20.29
N GLU A 44 -11.21 16.57 -19.45
CA GLU A 44 -11.10 16.45 -17.98
C GLU A 44 -11.45 15.03 -17.49
N LEU A 45 -12.49 14.41 -18.05
CA LEU A 45 -12.90 13.05 -17.69
C LEU A 45 -11.85 12.01 -18.13
N VAL A 46 -11.28 12.15 -19.31
CA VAL A 46 -10.24 11.25 -19.81
C VAL A 46 -8.98 11.34 -18.95
N GLU A 47 -8.56 12.55 -18.58
CA GLU A 47 -7.42 12.75 -17.69
C GLU A 47 -7.67 12.15 -16.29
N ALA A 48 -8.83 12.40 -15.70
CA ALA A 48 -9.21 11.82 -14.42
C ALA A 48 -9.26 10.28 -14.49
N GLN A 49 -9.81 9.73 -15.57
CA GLN A 49 -9.86 8.29 -15.80
C GLN A 49 -8.46 7.68 -15.89
N GLN A 50 -7.55 8.30 -16.63
CA GLN A 50 -6.16 7.84 -16.76
C GLN A 50 -5.46 7.80 -15.40
N GLN A 51 -5.59 8.86 -14.60
CA GLN A 51 -5.00 8.93 -13.26
C GLN A 51 -5.57 7.86 -12.32
N LEU A 52 -6.88 7.60 -12.37
CA LEU A 52 -7.52 6.56 -11.56
C LEU A 52 -7.06 5.16 -11.98
N VAL A 53 -7.00 4.90 -13.28
CA VAL A 53 -6.52 3.63 -13.84
C VAL A 53 -5.06 3.38 -13.45
N GLU A 54 -4.21 4.40 -13.51
CA GLU A 54 -2.81 4.30 -13.08
C GLU A 54 -2.71 3.95 -11.59
N LYS A 55 -3.47 4.66 -10.73
CA LYS A 55 -3.49 4.41 -9.28
C LYS A 55 -3.94 3.00 -8.94
N VAL A 56 -4.97 2.49 -9.61
CA VAL A 56 -5.50 1.14 -9.38
C VAL A 56 -4.54 0.06 -9.87
N ASN A 57 -3.87 0.28 -11.00
CA ASN A 57 -2.95 -0.69 -11.58
C ASN A 57 -1.56 -0.71 -10.94
N LYS A 58 -1.24 0.26 -10.07
CA LYS A 58 0.05 0.35 -9.38
C LYS A 58 0.13 -0.71 -8.28
N THR A 59 1.13 -1.56 -8.37
CA THR A 59 1.41 -2.67 -7.43
C THR A 59 2.92 -2.77 -7.18
N SER A 60 3.34 -3.52 -6.16
CA SER A 60 4.73 -3.75 -5.80
C SER A 60 5.51 -4.52 -6.88
N LYS A 61 4.81 -5.08 -7.88
CA LYS A 61 5.42 -5.80 -9.00
C LYS A 61 5.82 -4.87 -10.15
N ASN A 62 5.10 -3.77 -10.34
CA ASN A 62 5.33 -2.82 -11.44
C ASN A 62 5.74 -1.43 -10.95
N SER A 63 5.85 -1.24 -9.63
CA SER A 63 6.39 -0.04 -9.01
C SER A 63 7.35 -0.46 -7.90
N SER A 64 8.45 0.27 -7.72
CA SER A 64 9.46 0.00 -6.68
C SER A 64 8.95 0.25 -5.24
N SER A 65 7.64 0.23 -5.04
CA SER A 65 6.97 0.37 -3.76
C SER A 65 6.97 -0.96 -3.00
N PRO A 66 6.98 -0.93 -1.66
CA PRO A 66 6.95 -2.15 -0.86
C PRO A 66 5.59 -2.89 -1.03
N PRO A 67 5.56 -4.22 -0.84
CA PRO A 67 4.34 -5.03 -0.94
C PRO A 67 3.25 -4.63 0.06
N SER A 68 3.60 -3.94 1.15
CA SER A 68 2.64 -3.37 2.10
C SER A 68 1.79 -2.23 1.52
N SER A 69 2.20 -1.66 0.38
CA SER A 69 1.49 -0.59 -0.32
C SER A 69 0.54 -1.10 -1.41
N ASP A 70 0.42 -2.41 -1.59
CA ASP A 70 -0.49 -2.99 -2.57
C ASP A 70 -1.96 -2.79 -2.18
N PRO A 71 -2.86 -2.65 -3.18
CA PRO A 71 -4.28 -2.44 -2.93
C PRO A 71 -4.93 -3.66 -2.24
N PRO A 72 -6.01 -3.44 -1.47
CA PRO A 72 -6.73 -4.52 -0.80
C PRO A 72 -7.24 -5.56 -1.80
N GLY A 73 -7.06 -6.84 -1.48
CA GLY A 73 -7.39 -7.96 -2.37
C GLY A 73 -6.27 -8.36 -3.34
N PHE A 74 -5.16 -7.63 -3.39
CA PHE A 74 -3.97 -8.06 -4.14
C PHE A 74 -3.29 -9.24 -3.43
N SER A 75 -3.47 -10.44 -3.96
CA SER A 75 -2.80 -11.64 -3.43
C SER A 75 -1.40 -11.78 -3.99
N HIS A 76 -0.40 -11.86 -3.11
CA HIS A 76 0.92 -12.36 -3.51
C HIS A 76 0.84 -13.87 -3.75
N LYS A 77 1.46 -14.35 -4.83
CA LYS A 77 1.60 -15.79 -5.06
C LYS A 77 2.44 -16.37 -3.92
N SER A 78 1.83 -17.24 -3.11
CA SER A 78 2.57 -17.99 -2.10
C SER A 78 3.64 -18.84 -2.79
N LYS A 79 4.90 -18.72 -2.36
CA LYS A 79 5.95 -19.61 -2.84
C LYS A 79 5.60 -21.04 -2.42
N LYS A 80 5.72 -22.00 -3.34
CA LYS A 80 5.57 -23.42 -3.01
C LYS A 80 6.59 -23.77 -1.93
N LYS A 81 6.16 -24.49 -0.89
CA LYS A 81 7.06 -24.97 0.16
C LYS A 81 8.10 -25.87 -0.49
N THR A 82 9.37 -25.60 -0.24
CA THR A 82 10.48 -26.40 -0.80
C THR A 82 10.59 -27.80 -0.17
N GLY A 83 9.83 -28.12 0.88
CA GLY A 83 9.92 -29.39 1.61
C GLY A 83 11.19 -29.57 2.45
N LYS A 84 12.17 -28.66 2.32
CA LYS A 84 13.42 -28.69 3.09
C LYS A 84 13.15 -28.43 4.58
N LYS A 85 13.82 -29.19 5.44
CA LYS A 85 13.84 -28.95 6.89
C LYS A 85 14.46 -27.57 7.17
N ARG A 86 13.99 -26.91 8.24
CA ARG A 86 14.62 -25.68 8.75
C ARG A 86 16.01 -26.04 9.27
N GLY A 87 17.00 -25.17 9.03
CA GLY A 87 18.39 -25.38 9.46
C GLY A 87 19.38 -25.24 8.32
N GLY A 88 20.65 -25.53 8.62
CA GLY A 88 21.73 -25.58 7.64
C GLY A 88 21.50 -26.67 6.59
N GLN A 89 22.22 -26.57 5.46
CA GLN A 89 22.20 -27.62 4.45
C GLN A 89 22.87 -28.90 5.00
N PRO A 90 22.48 -30.09 4.51
CA PRO A 90 23.14 -31.34 4.89
C PRO A 90 24.66 -31.25 4.66
N GLY A 91 25.46 -31.64 5.66
CA GLY A 91 26.92 -31.54 5.61
C GLY A 91 27.51 -30.23 6.14
N HIS A 92 26.69 -29.23 6.46
CA HIS A 92 27.18 -28.03 7.15
C HIS A 92 27.16 -28.25 8.66
N GLU A 93 28.33 -28.13 9.28
CA GLU A 93 28.44 -28.07 10.73
C GLU A 93 27.70 -26.83 11.26
N GLY A 94 26.81 -27.04 12.23
CA GLY A 94 26.13 -25.94 12.90
C GLY A 94 27.13 -25.15 13.74
N GLN A 95 27.21 -23.84 13.51
CA GLN A 95 27.94 -22.93 14.39
C GLN A 95 26.93 -22.37 15.41
N SER A 96 27.02 -22.83 16.66
CA SER A 96 26.31 -22.22 17.79
C SER A 96 27.28 -21.46 18.66
N ARG A 97 26.81 -20.38 19.28
CA ARG A 97 27.53 -19.75 20.38
C ARG A 97 27.14 -20.46 21.66
N ASP A 98 28.13 -20.93 22.40
CA ASP A 98 27.88 -21.42 23.75
C ASP A 98 27.35 -20.30 24.62
N LEU A 99 26.50 -20.66 25.59
CA LEU A 99 26.05 -19.72 26.60
C LEU A 99 27.26 -19.19 27.36
N TYR A 100 27.22 -17.91 27.70
CA TYR A 100 28.26 -17.30 28.50
C TYR A 100 28.28 -17.94 29.90
N PRO A 101 29.44 -18.41 30.40
CA PRO A 101 29.49 -19.06 31.72
C PRO A 101 29.04 -18.12 32.84
N ILE A 102 28.14 -18.62 33.69
CA ILE A 102 27.58 -17.85 34.82
C ILE A 102 28.70 -17.36 35.76
N GLU A 103 29.74 -18.19 35.97
CA GLU A 103 30.90 -17.87 36.81
C GLU A 103 31.69 -16.65 36.32
N LYS A 104 31.58 -16.30 35.04
CA LYS A 104 32.27 -15.15 34.43
C LYS A 104 31.38 -13.92 34.36
N CYS A 105 30.11 -14.01 34.74
CA CYS A 105 29.20 -12.87 34.76
C CYS A 105 29.56 -11.93 35.91
N THR A 106 29.66 -10.62 35.63
CA THR A 106 29.87 -9.60 36.67
C THR A 106 28.67 -9.54 37.63
N THR A 107 27.45 -9.69 37.11
CA THR A 107 26.21 -9.75 37.89
C THR A 107 25.22 -10.68 37.21
N VAL A 108 24.40 -11.36 38.02
CA VAL A 108 23.28 -12.19 37.55
C VAL A 108 22.00 -11.63 38.16
N ILE A 109 21.09 -11.15 37.32
CA ILE A 109 19.81 -10.58 37.74
C ILE A 109 18.71 -11.57 37.36
N GLU A 110 18.04 -12.15 38.36
CA GLU A 110 16.89 -13.00 38.10
C GLU A 110 15.65 -12.14 37.80
N HIS A 111 15.12 -12.25 36.59
CA HIS A 111 13.88 -11.60 36.19
C HIS A 111 12.70 -12.55 36.40
N HIS A 112 11.85 -12.22 37.38
CA HIS A 112 10.60 -12.94 37.63
C HIS A 112 9.40 -12.04 37.33
N PRO A 113 8.31 -12.59 36.77
CA PRO A 113 7.12 -11.81 36.50
C PRO A 113 6.45 -11.39 37.82
N VAL A 114 6.09 -10.10 37.92
CA VAL A 114 5.39 -9.57 39.11
C VAL A 114 3.96 -10.12 39.20
N ARG A 115 3.37 -10.52 38.07
CA ARG A 115 2.00 -11.05 37.96
C ARG A 115 1.96 -12.29 37.09
N CYS A 116 1.09 -13.23 37.42
CA CYS A 116 0.87 -14.42 36.61
C CYS A 116 0.28 -14.04 35.25
N SER A 117 0.82 -14.58 34.16
CA SER A 117 0.34 -14.34 32.79
C SER A 117 -1.04 -14.92 32.51
N SER A 118 -1.49 -15.90 33.31
CA SER A 118 -2.79 -16.56 33.15
C SER A 118 -3.90 -15.90 33.97
N CYS A 119 -3.65 -15.58 35.25
CA CYS A 119 -4.68 -15.07 36.17
C CYS A 119 -4.45 -13.63 36.66
N GLY A 120 -3.32 -12.99 36.36
CA GLY A 120 -3.04 -11.60 36.70
C GLY A 120 -2.74 -11.30 38.19
N VAL A 121 -2.83 -12.32 39.06
CA VAL A 121 -2.53 -12.21 40.49
C VAL A 121 -1.03 -12.00 40.72
N LYS A 122 -0.68 -11.23 41.76
CA LYS A 122 0.71 -10.95 42.15
C LYS A 122 1.44 -12.26 42.48
N VAL A 123 2.56 -12.51 41.81
CA VAL A 123 3.42 -13.65 42.11
C VAL A 123 4.18 -13.33 43.38
N ASN A 124 3.99 -14.13 44.43
CA ASN A 124 4.75 -13.97 45.67
C ASN A 124 6.08 -14.75 45.55
N LEU A 125 7.16 -14.02 45.30
CA LEU A 125 8.50 -14.58 45.07
C LEU A 125 9.11 -15.24 46.32
N LEU A 126 8.60 -14.95 47.53
CA LEU A 126 9.09 -15.54 48.78
C LEU A 126 8.82 -17.06 48.85
N LEU A 127 7.77 -17.59 48.21
CA LEU A 127 7.49 -19.03 48.20
C LEU A 127 8.32 -19.81 47.16
N LEU A 128 8.82 -19.14 46.12
CA LEU A 128 9.65 -19.77 45.09
C LEU A 128 11.11 -19.95 45.54
N TYR A 129 11.61 -19.07 46.41
CA TYR A 129 12.96 -19.18 46.98
C TYR A 129 13.08 -20.35 47.97
N PHE A 130 12.02 -20.65 48.74
CA PHE A 130 12.01 -21.79 49.68
C PHE A 130 11.97 -23.17 48.99
N GLN A 131 11.36 -23.29 47.81
CA GLN A 131 11.40 -24.56 47.06
C GLN A 131 12.78 -24.83 46.45
N LYS A 132 13.48 -23.79 45.98
CA LYS A 132 14.82 -23.90 45.39
C LYS A 132 15.89 -24.27 46.44
N LEU A 133 15.79 -23.72 47.65
CA LEU A 133 16.72 -24.06 48.76
C LEU A 133 16.51 -25.47 49.34
N ASN A 134 15.32 -26.06 49.17
CA ASN A 134 15.04 -27.43 49.64
C ASN A 134 15.50 -28.53 48.68
N GLU A 135 15.84 -28.21 47.42
CA GLU A 135 16.42 -29.16 46.46
C GLU A 135 17.96 -29.22 46.52
N GLU A 136 18.63 -28.21 47.12
CA GLU A 136 20.09 -28.20 47.34
C GLU A 136 20.50 -28.89 48.67
N CYS A 137 19.54 -29.38 49.46
CA CYS A 137 19.78 -30.24 50.63
C CYS A 137 19.16 -31.63 50.42
N LYS A 138 19.72 -32.39 49.47
CA LYS A 138 19.66 -33.85 49.44
C LYS A 138 20.84 -34.45 48.68
#